data_AF-A0A9P4Q551-F1
#
_entry.id   AF-A0A9P4Q551-F1
#
_cell.length_a   1.000
_cell.length_b   1.000
_cell.length_c   1.000
_cell.angle_alpha   90.00
_cell.angle_beta   90.00
_cell.angle_gamma   90.00
#
_symmetry.space_group_name_H-M   'P 1'
#
loop_
_entity.id
_entity.type
_entity.pdbx_description
1 polymer ?
#
loop_
_entity_poly.entity_id
_entity_poly.type
_entity_poly.pdbx_seq_one_letter_code
_entity_poly.pdbx_strand_id
1 'polypeptide(L)' 'WCRSNGYRPPNWQIISDRRGGRTAWSCTVTVQGQTCQARFWYDGAFVNNAKEDASERALQMLGVIPPPPVPPQV' A
#
# COMPACT_ATOMS: atom_id res chain seq x y z
N TRP A 1 -9.77 11.18 -2.57
CA TRP A 1 -9.79 11.34 -1.11
C TRP A 1 -8.83 12.44 -0.62
N CYS A 2 -7.50 12.35 -0.81
CA CYS A 2 -6.54 13.34 -0.27
C CYS A 2 -6.84 14.80 -0.68
N ARG A 3 -7.09 15.04 -1.99
CA ARG A 3 -7.45 16.39 -2.50
C ARG A 3 -8.69 16.98 -1.82
N SER A 4 -9.72 16.16 -1.61
CA SER A 4 -10.98 16.59 -0.97
C SER A 4 -10.80 16.96 0.51
N ASN A 5 -9.74 16.46 1.16
CA ASN A 5 -9.41 16.74 2.56
C ASN A 5 -8.31 17.81 2.71
N GLY A 6 -7.93 18.49 1.62
CA GLY A 6 -6.87 19.51 1.65
C GLY A 6 -5.46 18.96 1.87
N TYR A 7 -5.28 17.63 1.75
CA TYR A 7 -3.98 17.01 1.91
C TYR A 7 -3.16 17.09 0.63
N ARG A 8 -1.83 17.11 0.80
CA ARG A 8 -0.90 16.94 -0.32
C ARG A 8 -1.17 15.61 -1.02
N PRO A 9 -0.93 15.53 -2.34
CA PRO A 9 -0.99 14.26 -3.04
C PRO A 9 -0.11 13.21 -2.34
N PRO A 10 -0.60 11.97 -2.19
CA PRO A 10 0.22 10.86 -1.70
C PRO A 10 1.50 10.71 -2.54
N ASN A 11 2.61 10.41 -1.87
CA ASN A 11 3.85 10.01 -2.54
C ASN A 11 3.97 8.48 -2.49
N TRP A 12 4.06 7.82 -3.65
CA TRP A 12 4.22 6.38 -3.73
C TRP A 12 5.63 6.01 -4.16
N GLN A 13 6.25 5.11 -3.40
CA GLN A 13 7.52 4.49 -3.72
C GLN A 13 7.29 3.02 -4.02
N ILE A 14 7.51 2.62 -5.28
CA ILE A 14 7.41 1.24 -5.71
C ILE A 14 8.77 0.56 -5.49
N ILE A 15 8.74 -0.66 -4.94
CA ILE A 15 9.93 -1.47 -4.64
C ILE A 15 9.83 -2.76 -5.47
N SER A 16 10.90 -3.09 -6.20
CA SER A 16 10.98 -4.34 -6.98
C SER A 16 12.03 -5.28 -6.38
N ASP A 17 11.72 -6.57 -6.33
CA ASP A 17 12.62 -7.64 -5.88
C ASP A 17 12.65 -8.77 -6.91
N ARG A 18 13.85 -9.20 -7.34
CA ARG A 18 14.00 -10.22 -8.40
C ARG A 18 14.11 -11.62 -7.78
N ARG A 19 13.11 -12.47 -8.01
CA ARG A 19 12.99 -13.82 -7.44
C ARG A 19 13.10 -14.90 -8.51
N GLY A 20 14.34 -15.25 -8.87
CA GLY A 20 14.62 -16.42 -9.71
C GLY A 20 13.90 -16.46 -11.05
N GLY A 21 13.75 -15.30 -11.71
CA GLY A 21 13.07 -15.16 -13.01
C GLY A 21 11.73 -14.43 -12.95
N ARG A 22 11.16 -14.23 -11.75
CA ARG A 22 9.97 -13.38 -11.53
C ARG A 22 10.36 -12.09 -10.83
N THR A 23 9.57 -11.04 -11.01
CA THR A 23 9.74 -9.78 -10.27
C THR A 23 8.59 -9.65 -9.29
N ALA A 24 8.93 -9.52 -8.02
CA ALA A 24 8.00 -9.22 -6.96
C ALA A 24 7.96 -7.70 -6.73
N TRP A 25 6.78 -7.16 -6.50
CA TRP A 25 6.54 -5.73 -6.30
C TRP A 25 5.93 -5.48 -4.92
N SER A 26 6.44 -4.46 -4.24
CA SER A 26 5.85 -3.88 -3.05
C SER A 26 5.72 -2.37 -3.24
N CYS A 27 4.98 -1.70 -2.36
CA CYS A 27 4.81 -0.26 -2.42
C CYS A 27 4.82 0.33 -1.02
N THR A 28 5.38 1.52 -0.90
CA THR A 28 5.24 2.38 0.27
C THR A 28 4.50 3.64 -0.16
N VAL A 29 3.53 4.10 0.62
CA VAL A 29 2.82 5.36 0.39
C VAL A 29 3.02 6.28 1.59
N THR A 30 3.27 7.55 1.33
CA THR A 30 3.32 8.60 2.35
C THR A 30 2.15 9.56 2.16
N VAL A 31 1.29 9.68 3.17
CA VAL A 31 0.15 10.60 3.23
C VAL A 31 0.24 11.42 4.50
N GLN A 32 0.16 12.75 4.40
CA GLN A 32 0.17 13.64 5.57
C GLN A 32 1.39 13.42 6.50
N GLY A 33 2.54 13.02 5.96
CA GLY A 33 3.75 12.71 6.73
C GLY A 33 3.75 11.33 7.39
N GLN A 34 2.68 10.55 7.28
CA GLN A 34 2.61 9.15 7.70
C GLN A 34 2.96 8.23 6.55
N THR A 35 3.83 7.25 6.80
CA THR A 35 4.32 6.30 5.79
C THR A 35 3.79 4.90 6.07
N CYS A 36 3.25 4.26 5.04
CA CYS A 36 2.61 2.94 5.11
C CYS A 36 3.14 2.03 4.00
N GLN A 37 3.53 0.80 4.34
CA GLN A 37 3.99 -0.18 3.37
C GLN A 37 2.91 -1.22 3.07
N ALA A 38 2.84 -1.69 1.82
CA ALA A 38 2.08 -2.86 1.42
C ALA A 38 2.42 -4.07 2.33
N ARG A 39 1.40 -4.85 2.68
CA ARG A 39 1.49 -6.09 3.46
C ARG A 39 2.24 -7.17 2.71
N PHE A 40 2.07 -7.22 1.40
CA PHE A 40 2.55 -8.33 0.59
C PHE A 40 3.47 -7.89 -0.55
N TRP A 41 4.14 -8.89 -1.10
CA TRP A 41 4.85 -8.81 -2.36
C TRP A 41 3.96 -9.41 -3.45
N TYR A 42 3.77 -8.66 -4.52
CA TYR A 42 2.87 -8.99 -5.62
C TYR A 42 3.68 -9.41 -6.84
N ASP A 43 3.21 -10.39 -7.61
CA ASP A 43 3.91 -10.83 -8.83
C ASP A 43 3.93 -9.73 -9.90
N GLY A 44 4.71 -9.90 -10.97
CA GLY A 44 5.10 -8.89 -11.94
C GLY A 44 3.94 -8.09 -12.54
N ALA A 45 2.79 -8.75 -12.75
CA ALA A 45 1.59 -8.14 -13.32
C ALA A 45 0.77 -7.30 -12.31
N PHE A 46 1.08 -7.36 -11.02
CA PHE A 46 0.23 -6.87 -9.93
C PHE A 46 0.84 -5.70 -9.14
N VAL A 47 1.63 -4.84 -9.80
CA VAL A 47 2.20 -3.63 -9.17
C VAL A 47 1.12 -2.66 -8.66
N ASN A 48 -0.05 -2.61 -9.32
CA ASN A 48 -1.16 -1.79 -8.88
C ASN A 48 -1.78 -2.32 -7.58
N ASN A 49 -1.87 -3.64 -7.41
CA ASN A 49 -2.31 -4.24 -6.16
C ASN A 49 -1.39 -3.85 -4.99
N ALA A 50 -0.07 -3.75 -5.23
CA ALA A 50 0.86 -3.25 -4.23
C ALA A 50 0.55 -1.80 -3.81
N LYS A 51 0.21 -0.94 -4.78
CA LYS A 51 -0.19 0.46 -4.50
C LYS A 51 -1.51 0.55 -3.76
N GLU A 52 -2.51 -0.24 -4.17
CA GLU A 52 -3.82 -0.30 -3.52
C GLU A 52 -3.69 -0.78 -2.08
N ASP A 53 -2.87 -1.81 -1.86
CA ASP A 53 -2.60 -2.36 -0.54
C ASP A 53 -1.96 -1.32 0.41
N ALA A 54 -0.90 -0.64 -0.06
CA ALA A 54 -0.29 0.45 0.70
C ALA A 54 -1.30 1.60 0.98
N SER A 55 -2.16 1.91 0.01
CA SER A 55 -3.17 2.98 0.13
C SER A 55 -4.29 2.61 1.09
N GLU A 56 -4.75 1.35 1.08
CA GLU A 56 -5.72 0.82 2.02
C GLU A 56 -5.17 0.95 3.46
N ARG A 57 -3.92 0.55 3.68
CA ARG A 57 -3.27 0.72 4.98
C ARG A 57 -3.19 2.18 5.42
N ALA A 58 -2.87 3.10 4.50
CA ALA A 58 -2.84 4.52 4.82
C ALA A 58 -4.23 5.05 5.22
N LEU A 59 -5.28 4.63 4.53
CA LEU A 59 -6.66 4.99 4.87
C LEU A 59 -7.10 4.40 6.22
N GLN A 60 -6.67 3.19 6.56
CA GLN A 60 -6.89 2.58 7.88
C GLN A 60 -6.19 3.37 8.99
N MET A 61 -4.92 3.75 8.76
CA MET A 61 -4.15 4.54 9.73
C MET A 61 -4.75 5.95 9.94
N LEU A 62 -5.36 6.52 8.90
CA LEU A 62 -6.07 7.79 8.97
C LEU A 62 -7.51 7.65 9.52
N GLY A 63 -7.94 6.44 9.88
CA GLY A 63 -9.27 6.19 10.44
C GLY A 63 -10.42 6.33 9.44
N VAL A 64 -10.12 6.33 8.14
CA VAL A 64 -11.11 6.53 7.07
C VAL A 64 -11.91 5.26 6.81
N ILE A 65 -11.23 4.12 6.86
CA ILE A 65 -11.82 2.79 6.65
C ILE A 65 -11.44 1.90 7.83
N PRO A 66 -12.31 0.96 8.24
CA PRO A 66 -11.98 0.01 9.29
C PRO A 66 -10.79 -0.86 8.85
N PRO A 67 -9.97 -1.34 9.81
CA PRO A 67 -8.98 -2.37 9.52
C PRO A 67 -9.69 -3.60 8.93
N PRO A 68 -9.02 -4.35 8.04
CA PRO A 68 -9.62 -5.52 7.44
C PRO A 68 -9.90 -6.54 8.56
N PRO A 69 -10.97 -7.34 8.44
CA PRO A 69 -11.15 -8.49 9.32
C PRO A 69 -9.89 -9.34 9.24
N VAL A 70 -9.15 -9.47 10.34
CA VAL A 70 -7.97 -10.31 10.39
C VAL A 70 -8.48 -11.75 10.19
N PRO A 71 -8.07 -12.48 9.13
CA PRO A 71 -8.38 -13.90 9.07
C PRO A 71 -7.78 -14.57 10.31
N PRO A 72 -8.48 -15.54 10.94
CA PRO A 72 -7.88 -16.34 11.99
C PRO A 72 -6.55 -16.89 11.49
N GLN A 73 -5.47 -16.60 12.21
CA GLN A 73 -4.19 -17.26 11.99
C GLN A 73 -4.37 -18.69 12.48
N VAL A 74 -4.60 -19.62 11.55
CA VAL A 74 -4.67 -21.06 11.81
C VAL A 74 -3.25 -21.62 11.97
#